data_AF-A0A960JZY3-F1
#
_entry.id   AF-A0A960JZY3-F1
#
_cell.length_a   1.000
_cell.length_b   1.000
_cell.length_c   1.000
_cell.angle_alpha   90.00
_cell.angle_beta   90.00
_cell.angle_gamma   90.00
#
_symmetry.space_group_name_H-M   'P 1'
#
loop_
_entity.id
_entity.type
_entity.pdbx_description
1 polymer ?
#
loop_
_entity_poly.entity_id
_entity_poly.type
_entity_poly.pdbx_seq_one_letter_code
_entity_poly.pdbx_strand_id
1 'polypeptide(L)'
;MEAERIENLAFRGQNLPPDLTGLLNAWIRGDRAAGQRVAEEIYANLHRMAHRQLAGDRQQGALQTTALVHEVYLRLAELRSIHWQGRVHFFGSVSQMIRRVLVDHARRTLAEKRG
;
A
#
# COMPACT_ATOMS: atom_id res chain seq x y z
N MET A 1 12.41 20.46 -0.99
CA MET A 1 12.85 19.40 -1.94
C MET A 1 13.79 18.38 -1.27
N GLU A 2 13.65 18.06 0.02
CA GLU A 2 14.48 17.03 0.69
C GLU A 2 13.69 15.75 1.07
N ALA A 3 12.37 15.84 1.21
CA ALA A 3 11.51 14.68 1.50
C ALA A 3 11.48 13.65 0.35
N GLU A 4 11.66 14.12 -0.89
CA GLU A 4 11.63 13.29 -2.10
C GLU A 4 12.87 12.37 -2.22
N ARG A 5 13.97 12.71 -1.54
CA ARG A 5 15.22 11.91 -1.56
C ARG A 5 15.19 10.70 -0.62
N ILE A 6 14.47 10.77 0.49
CA ILE A 6 14.39 9.69 1.48
C ILE A 6 13.43 8.59 1.02
N GLU A 7 12.30 8.96 0.39
CA GLU A 7 11.40 7.97 -0.23
C GLU A 7 12.10 7.21 -1.36
N ASN A 8 12.88 7.91 -2.20
CA ASN A 8 13.59 7.29 -3.32
C ASN A 8 14.61 6.22 -2.86
N LEU A 9 15.21 6.37 -1.67
CA LEU A 9 16.14 5.37 -1.11
C LEU A 9 15.42 4.10 -0.62
N ALA A 10 14.20 4.23 -0.07
CA ALA A 10 13.37 3.10 0.34
C ALA A 10 12.77 2.32 -0.85
N PHE A 11 12.64 2.98 -2.01
CA PHE A 11 12.08 2.41 -3.24
C PHE A 11 13.09 1.70 -4.15
N ARG A 12 14.40 1.91 -3.98
CA ARG A 12 15.46 1.30 -4.81
C ARG A 12 15.49 -0.24 -4.82
N GLY A 13 14.86 -0.90 -3.84
CA GLY A 13 14.77 -2.36 -3.76
C GLY A 13 13.45 -2.97 -4.27
N GLN A 14 12.52 -2.15 -4.78
CA GLN A 14 11.28 -2.65 -5.37
C GLN A 14 11.51 -2.82 -6.88
N ASN A 15 11.25 -4.02 -7.40
CA ASN A 15 11.19 -4.24 -8.85
C ASN A 15 9.90 -3.57 -9.34
N LEU A 16 10.00 -2.29 -9.72
CA LEU A 16 8.85 -1.50 -10.12
C LEU A 16 8.56 -1.78 -11.60
N PRO A 17 7.38 -2.30 -11.96
CA PRO A 17 7.06 -2.62 -13.34
C PRO A 17 7.14 -1.36 -14.21
N PRO A 18 7.76 -1.42 -15.41
CA PRO A 18 7.92 -0.25 -16.28
C PRO A 18 6.60 0.39 -16.69
N ASP A 19 5.52 -0.41 -16.85
CA ASP A 19 4.23 0.06 -17.35
C ASP A 19 3.21 0.41 -16.25
N LEU A 20 3.55 0.25 -14.96
CA LEU A 20 2.58 0.30 -13.85
C LEU A 20 1.76 1.60 -13.84
N THR A 21 2.39 2.74 -14.16
CA THR A 21 1.69 4.03 -14.23
C THR A 21 0.62 4.06 -15.34
N GLY A 22 0.88 3.42 -16.48
CA GLY A 22 -0.10 3.26 -17.55
C GLY A 22 -1.27 2.38 -17.13
N LEU A 23 -0.98 1.23 -16.51
CA LEU A 23 -2.01 0.31 -16.00
C LEU A 23 -2.87 0.95 -14.90
N LEU A 24 -2.26 1.68 -13.96
CA LEU A 24 -2.97 2.40 -12.91
C LEU A 24 -3.96 3.41 -13.50
N ASN A 25 -3.51 4.22 -14.47
CA ASN A 25 -4.36 5.21 -15.11
C ASN A 25 -5.48 4.57 -15.96
N ALA A 26 -5.22 3.43 -16.61
CA ALA A 26 -6.24 2.66 -17.32
C ALA A 26 -7.28 2.06 -16.35
N TRP A 27 -6.83 1.52 -15.21
CA TRP A 27 -7.69 0.98 -14.18
C TRP A 27 -8.65 2.02 -13.59
N ILE A 28 -8.16 3.23 -13.33
CA ILE A 28 -8.97 4.39 -12.89
C ILE A 28 -10.06 4.74 -13.89
N ARG A 29 -9.77 4.63 -15.19
CA ARG A 29 -10.76 4.85 -16.27
C ARG A 29 -11.76 3.71 -16.43
N GLY A 30 -11.71 2.69 -15.56
CA GLY A 30 -12.65 1.57 -15.56
C GLY A 30 -12.19 0.34 -16.34
N ASP A 31 -10.94 0.32 -16.84
CA ASP A 31 -10.41 -0.87 -17.51
C ASP A 31 -10.18 -2.00 -16.49
N ARG A 32 -11.02 -3.04 -16.59
CA ARG A 32 -10.96 -4.21 -15.70
C ARG A 32 -9.71 -5.07 -15.95
N ALA A 33 -9.24 -5.17 -17.20
CA ALA A 33 -8.04 -5.93 -17.52
C ALA A 33 -6.80 -5.23 -16.96
N ALA A 34 -6.76 -3.90 -17.05
CA ALA A 34 -5.72 -3.10 -16.39
C ALA A 34 -5.76 -3.30 -14.87
N GLY A 35 -6.95 -3.30 -14.24
CA GLY A 35 -7.09 -3.56 -12.81
C GLY A 35 -6.55 -4.92 -12.36
N GLN A 36 -6.82 -5.98 -13.14
CA GLN A 36 -6.29 -7.31 -12.88
C GLN A 36 -4.76 -7.34 -12.94
N ARG A 37 -4.17 -6.71 -13.97
CA ARG A 37 -2.71 -6.61 -14.10
C ARG A 37 -2.08 -5.78 -12.99
N VAL A 38 -2.70 -4.66 -12.61
CA VAL A 38 -2.27 -3.87 -11.45
C VAL A 38 -2.24 -4.76 -10.21
N ALA A 39 -3.31 -5.53 -9.96
CA ALA A 39 -3.39 -6.41 -8.79
C ALA A 39 -2.25 -7.44 -8.77
N GLU A 40 -2.00 -8.12 -9.89
CA GLU A 40 -0.91 -9.11 -10.03
C GLU A 40 0.46 -8.48 -9.76
N GLU A 41 0.71 -7.30 -10.32
CA GLU A 41 1.98 -6.59 -10.21
C GLU A 41 2.25 -6.00 -8.81
N ILE A 42 1.21 -5.49 -8.15
CA ILE A 42 1.39 -4.83 -6.85
C ILE A 42 1.33 -5.80 -5.68
N TYR A 43 0.66 -6.95 -5.78
CA TYR A 43 0.40 -7.83 -4.61
C TYR A 43 1.70 -8.25 -3.90
N ALA A 44 2.70 -8.70 -4.65
CA ALA A 44 4.00 -9.08 -4.08
C ALA A 44 4.77 -7.89 -3.48
N ASN A 45 4.55 -6.68 -3.99
CA ASN A 45 5.14 -5.45 -3.46
C ASN A 45 4.41 -5.02 -2.17
N LEU A 46 3.08 -5.06 -2.15
CA LEU A 46 2.26 -4.83 -0.96
C LEU A 46 2.64 -5.77 0.17
N HIS A 47 2.79 -7.07 -0.12
CA HIS A 47 3.15 -8.06 0.88
C HIS A 47 4.53 -7.78 1.50
N ARG A 48 5.52 -7.41 0.67
CA ARG A 48 6.86 -7.03 1.15
C ARG A 48 6.82 -5.75 2.00
N MET A 49 6.04 -4.75 1.58
CA MET A 49 5.89 -3.50 2.33
C MET A 49 5.19 -3.73 3.68
N ALA A 50 4.09 -4.47 3.69
CA ALA A 50 3.33 -4.83 4.88
C ALA A 50 4.20 -5.61 5.87
N HIS A 51 4.93 -6.62 5.41
CA HIS A 51 5.85 -7.40 6.25
C HIS A 51 6.94 -6.53 6.88
N ARG A 52 7.56 -5.63 6.10
CA ARG A 52 8.59 -4.70 6.62
C ARG A 52 8.01 -3.73 7.66
N GLN A 53 6.80 -3.23 7.45
CA GLN A 53 6.16 -2.33 8.41
C GLN A 53 5.76 -3.06 9.70
N LEU A 54 5.22 -4.29 9.61
CA LEU A 54 4.92 -5.13 10.77
C LEU A 54 6.17 -5.48 11.57
N ALA A 55 7.28 -5.83 10.90
CA ALA A 55 8.54 -6.15 11.59
C ALA A 55 9.13 -4.96 12.37
N GLY A 56 8.87 -3.73 11.91
CA GLY A 56 9.32 -2.50 12.58
C GLY A 56 8.45 -2.07 13.77
N ASP A 57 7.26 -2.65 13.94
CA ASP A 57 6.23 -2.11 14.81
C ASP A 57 5.81 -3.13 15.89
N ARG A 58 6.56 -3.14 17.00
CA ARG A 58 6.44 -4.09 18.12
C ARG A 58 5.12 -4.04 18.90
N GLN A 59 4.26 -3.04 18.65
CA GLN A 59 3.02 -2.79 19.41
C GLN A 59 1.75 -3.20 18.64
N GLN A 60 1.89 -3.65 17.41
CA GLN A 60 0.79 -4.13 16.57
C GLN A 60 0.51 -5.58 17.00
N GLY A 61 -0.71 -5.91 17.42
CA GLY A 61 -1.08 -7.28 17.85
C GLY A 61 -0.93 -8.34 16.75
N ALA A 62 -1.66 -9.45 16.85
CA ALA A 62 -1.60 -10.57 15.89
C ALA A 62 -2.21 -10.24 14.49
N LEU A 63 -2.00 -9.03 13.97
CA LEU A 63 -2.42 -8.66 12.63
C LEU A 63 -1.58 -9.43 11.61
N GLN A 64 -2.24 -10.31 10.86
CA GLN A 64 -1.59 -11.07 9.80
C GLN A 64 -1.27 -10.19 8.59
N THR A 65 -0.08 -10.36 8.01
CA THR A 65 0.38 -9.62 6.82
C THR A 65 -0.63 -9.69 5.68
N THR A 66 -1.21 -10.87 5.43
CA THR A 66 -2.21 -11.07 4.36
C THR A 66 -3.50 -10.29 4.61
N ALA A 67 -3.97 -10.21 5.87
CA ALA A 67 -5.15 -9.43 6.21
C ALA A 67 -4.91 -7.93 5.98
N LEU A 68 -3.74 -7.43 6.38
CA LEU A 68 -3.32 -6.05 6.12
C LEU A 68 -3.23 -5.73 4.61
N VAL A 69 -2.65 -6.64 3.82
CA VAL A 69 -2.57 -6.49 2.36
C VAL A 69 -3.97 -6.46 1.74
N HIS A 70 -4.87 -7.33 2.18
CA HIS A 70 -6.24 -7.38 1.67
C HIS A 70 -7.01 -6.09 1.96
N GLU A 71 -6.93 -5.58 3.20
CA GLU A 71 -7.58 -4.31 3.56
C GLU A 71 -7.03 -3.14 2.75
N VAL A 72 -5.71 -3.07 2.57
CA VAL A 72 -5.08 -2.01 1.76
C VAL A 72 -5.50 -2.12 0.30
N TYR A 73 -5.59 -3.33 -0.25
CA TYR A 73 -6.09 -3.56 -1.61
C TYR A 73 -7.54 -3.08 -1.78
N LEU A 74 -8.43 -3.38 -0.84
CA LEU A 74 -9.81 -2.91 -0.87
C LEU A 74 -9.88 -1.37 -0.84
N ARG A 75 -9.15 -0.74 0.09
CA ARG A 75 -9.07 0.73 0.17
C ARG A 75 -8.52 1.34 -1.13
N LEU A 76 -7.54 0.72 -1.78
CA LEU A 76 -7.03 1.19 -3.08
C LEU A 76 -8.09 1.08 -4.19
N ALA A 77 -8.88 0.01 -4.20
CA ALA A 77 -9.95 -0.19 -5.19
C ALA A 77 -11.09 0.84 -5.07
N GLU A 78 -11.25 1.45 -3.89
CA GLU A 78 -12.18 2.56 -3.64
C GLU A 78 -11.64 3.91 -4.16
N LEU A 79 -10.32 4.07 -4.30
CA LEU A 79 -9.67 5.32 -4.73
C LEU A 79 -9.70 5.53 -6.24
N ARG A 80 -10.88 5.43 -6.85
CA ARG A 80 -11.08 5.53 -8.31
C ARG A 80 -10.88 6.94 -8.88
N SER A 81 -10.71 7.96 -8.05
CA SER A 81 -10.61 9.36 -8.51
C SER A 81 -9.20 9.95 -8.43
N ILE A 82 -8.21 9.17 -7.98
CA ILE A 82 -6.83 9.66 -7.81
C ILE A 82 -6.08 9.56 -9.13
N HIS A 83 -5.51 10.64 -9.63
CA HIS A 83 -4.57 10.59 -10.75
C HIS A 83 -3.18 10.22 -10.24
N TRP A 84 -2.67 9.05 -10.63
CA TRP A 84 -1.33 8.61 -10.24
C TRP A 84 -0.27 9.26 -11.14
N GLN A 85 0.53 10.15 -10.55
CA GLN A 85 1.62 10.85 -11.24
C GLN A 85 2.82 9.96 -11.57
N GLY A 86 2.89 8.76 -10.99
CA GLY A 86 3.97 7.81 -11.23
C GLY A 86 4.02 6.71 -10.17
N ARG A 87 4.84 5.70 -10.43
CA ARG A 87 5.07 4.55 -9.52
C ARG A 87 5.54 4.97 -8.12
N VAL A 88 6.45 5.95 -8.02
CA VAL A 88 6.96 6.42 -6.72
C VAL A 88 5.84 7.05 -5.90
N HIS A 89 5.04 7.91 -6.52
CA HIS A 89 3.86 8.51 -5.89
C HIS A 89 2.87 7.44 -5.42
N PHE A 90 2.53 6.48 -6.29
CA PHE A 90 1.62 5.38 -5.96
C PHE A 90 2.09 4.60 -4.74
N PHE A 91 3.30 4.06 -4.76
CA PHE A 91 3.76 3.24 -3.65
C PHE A 91 4.07 4.07 -2.38
N GLY A 92 4.41 5.35 -2.51
CA GLY A 92 4.47 6.27 -1.37
C GLY A 92 3.11 6.38 -0.68
N SER A 93 2.05 6.61 -1.44
CA SER A 93 0.67 6.64 -0.92
C SER A 93 0.25 5.31 -0.30
N VAL A 94 0.56 4.19 -0.94
CA VAL A 94 0.33 2.83 -0.40
C VAL A 94 1.05 2.63 0.93
N SER A 95 2.32 3.04 1.04
CA SER A 95 3.09 2.92 2.28
C SER A 95 2.43 3.67 3.44
N GLN A 96 1.93 4.87 3.18
CA GLN A 96 1.19 5.66 4.16
C GLN A 96 -0.15 4.99 4.54
N MET A 97 -0.83 4.37 3.57
CA MET A 97 -2.07 3.64 3.83
C MET A 97 -1.87 2.42 4.73
N ILE A 98 -0.83 1.61 4.46
CA ILE A 98 -0.46 0.47 5.31
C ILE A 98 -0.23 0.94 6.75
N ARG A 99 0.52 2.02 6.95
CA ARG A 99 0.78 2.59 8.28
C ARG A 99 -0.51 3.04 8.98
N ARG A 100 -1.45 3.66 8.24
CA ARG A 100 -2.74 4.07 8.81
C ARG A 100 -3.57 2.88 9.28
N VAL A 101 -3.68 1.83 8.45
CA VAL A 101 -4.40 0.60 8.81
C VAL A 101 -3.80 -0.03 10.07
N LEU A 102 -2.48 -0.12 10.14
CA LEU A 102 -1.74 -0.59 11.32
C LEU A 102 -2.11 0.22 12.58
N VAL A 103 -1.99 1.55 12.53
CA VAL A 103 -2.35 2.43 13.65
C VAL A 103 -3.81 2.28 14.06
N ASP A 104 -4.73 2.21 13.10
CA ASP A 104 -6.16 2.03 13.36
C ASP A 104 -6.43 0.69 14.07
N HIS A 105 -5.77 -0.39 13.63
CA HIS A 105 -5.86 -1.70 14.26
C HIS A 105 -5.36 -1.67 15.71
N ALA A 106 -4.17 -1.12 15.94
CA ALA A 106 -3.61 -0.99 17.28
C ALA A 106 -4.52 -0.16 18.22
N ARG A 107 -5.11 0.93 17.71
CA ARG A 107 -6.06 1.76 18.46
C ARG A 107 -7.32 0.99 18.85
N ARG A 108 -7.90 0.19 17.94
CA ARG A 108 -9.08 -0.64 18.23
C ARG A 108 -8.79 -1.67 19.31
N THR A 109 -7.67 -2.40 19.20
CA THR A 109 -7.27 -3.38 20.21
C THR A 109 -7.06 -2.76 21.59
N LEU A 110 -6.54 -1.53 21.67
CA LEU A 110 -6.39 -0.82 22.94
C LEU A 110 -7.71 -0.37 23.54
N ALA A 111 -8.68 0.03 22.71
CA ALA A 111 -10.02 0.41 23.16
C ALA A 111 -10.80 -0.80 23.70
N GLU A 112 -10.74 -1.94 23.00
CA GLU A 112 -11.35 -3.21 23.42
C GLU A 112 -10.83 -3.73 24.76
N LYS A 113 -9.56 -3.44 25.10
CA LYS A 113 -8.96 -3.83 26.38
C LYS A 113 -9.34 -2.92 27.56
N ARG A 114 -10.04 -1.82 27.31
CA ARG A 114 -10.40 -0.79 28.31
C ARG A 114 -11.91 -0.65 28.54
N GLY A 115 -12.73 -1.45 27.87
CA GLY A 115 -14.17 -1.60 28.13
C GLY A 115 -14.44 -2.96 28.75
#